data_AF-A0A6N7I9Q8-F1
#
_entry.id   AF-A0A6N7I9Q8-F1
#
_cell.length_a   1.000
_cell.length_b   1.000
_cell.length_c   1.000
_cell.angle_alpha   90.00
_cell.angle_beta   90.00
_cell.angle_gamma   90.00
#
_symmetry.space_group_name_H-M   'P 1'
#
loop_
_entity.id
_entity.type
_entity.pdbx_description
1 polymer ?
#
loop_
_entity_poly.entity_id
_entity_poly.type
_entity_poly.pdbx_seq_one_letter_code
_entity_poly.pdbx_strand_id
1 'polypeptide(L)' 'MSCEHLICGRCAGPVVEGRCPACRVARADVHQPYFGLASQVVVALLVALFALTAVLAVRATG' A
#
# COMPACT_ATOMS: atom_id res chain seq x y z
N MET A 1 15.78 30.73 -15.77
CA MET A 1 15.60 29.55 -14.89
C MET A 1 16.77 28.63 -15.16
N SER A 2 17.85 28.84 -14.40
CA SER A 2 19.09 28.10 -14.55
C SER A 2 18.84 26.68 -14.08
N CYS A 3 19.17 25.71 -14.92
CA CYS A 3 19.19 24.31 -14.54
C CYS A 3 20.33 24.12 -13.53
N GLU A 4 20.10 24.50 -12.29
CA GLU A 4 20.93 24.10 -11.17
C GLU A 4 21.01 22.57 -11.22
N HIS A 5 22.22 22.06 -11.38
CA HIS A 5 22.49 20.62 -11.35
C HIS A 5 22.22 20.11 -9.94
N LEU A 6 20.94 19.94 -9.61
CA LEU A 6 20.50 19.40 -8.34
C LEU A 6 20.98 17.95 -8.26
N ILE A 7 21.69 17.66 -7.18
CA ILE A 7 22.10 16.30 -6.83
C ILE A 7 21.14 15.74 -5.79
N CYS A 8 20.86 14.45 -5.90
CA CYS A 8 20.07 13.77 -4.89
C CYS A 8 20.88 13.58 -3.60
N GLY A 9 20.38 14.06 -2.45
CA GLY A 9 21.05 13.85 -1.14
C GLY A 9 21.13 12.38 -0.67
N ARG A 10 20.44 11.46 -1.35
CA ARG A 10 20.45 10.02 -1.02
C ARG A 10 21.49 9.23 -1.80
N CYS A 11 21.69 9.54 -3.08
CA CYS A 11 22.52 8.75 -3.99
C CYS A 11 23.48 9.58 -4.85
N ALA A 12 23.56 10.89 -4.63
CA ALA A 12 24.38 11.84 -5.39
C ALA A 12 24.14 11.87 -6.92
N GLY A 13 23.10 11.18 -7.43
CA GLY A 13 22.75 11.19 -8.84
C GLY A 13 22.06 12.49 -9.29
N PRO A 14 22.08 12.80 -10.60
CA PRO A 14 21.44 13.99 -11.15
C PRO A 14 19.91 13.91 -11.02
N VAL A 15 19.29 15.03 -10.67
CA VAL A 15 17.84 15.16 -10.56
C VAL A 15 17.27 15.67 -11.88
N VAL A 16 16.32 14.92 -12.45
CA VAL A 16 15.55 15.32 -13.64
C VAL A 16 14.07 15.36 -13.24
N GLU A 17 13.41 16.51 -13.41
CA GLU A 17 12.01 16.74 -13.01
C GLU A 17 11.72 16.42 -11.53
N GLY A 18 12.61 16.87 -10.62
CA GLY A 18 12.38 16.82 -9.18
C GLY A 18 12.79 15.52 -8.47
N ARG A 19 13.14 14.44 -9.19
CA ARG A 19 13.74 13.20 -8.61
C ARG A 19 14.78 12.54 -9.51
N CYS A 20 15.82 11.98 -8.91
CA CYS A 20 16.83 11.20 -9.65
C CYS A 20 16.27 9.83 -10.10
N PRO A 21 16.84 9.21 -11.16
CA PRO A 21 16.35 7.94 -11.69
C PRO A 21 16.36 6.81 -10.65
N ALA A 22 17.38 6.73 -9.80
CA ALA A 22 17.47 5.71 -8.74
C ALA A 22 16.32 5.83 -7.71
N CYS A 23 16.03 7.04 -7.24
CA CYS A 23 14.91 7.26 -6.32
C CYS A 23 13.55 7.05 -6.98
N ARG A 24 13.43 7.29 -8.30
CA ARG A 24 12.21 7.02 -9.05
C ARG A 24 11.93 5.52 -9.12
N VAL A 25 12.94 4.71 -9.44
CA VAL A 25 12.85 3.23 -9.47
C VAL A 25 12.49 2.69 -8.09
N ALA A 26 13.23 3.09 -7.04
CA ALA A 26 12.95 2.64 -5.68
C ALA A 26 11.53 2.98 -5.21
N ARG A 27 10.95 4.10 -5.68
CA ARG A 27 9.55 4.45 -5.38
C ARG A 27 8.54 3.65 -6.22
N ALA A 28 8.87 3.33 -7.47
CA ALA A 28 8.05 2.47 -8.31
C ALA A 28 7.93 1.07 -7.69
N ASP A 29 9.01 0.55 -7.09
CA ASP A 29 9.00 -0.73 -6.37
C ASP A 29 8.06 -0.69 -5.15
N VAL A 30 8.06 0.40 -4.39
CA VAL A 30 7.13 0.59 -3.25
C VAL A 30 5.67 0.73 -3.72
N HIS A 31 5.45 1.30 -4.90
CA HIS A 31 4.12 1.43 -5.52
C HIS A 31 3.77 0.23 -6.41
N GLN A 32 4.42 -0.94 -6.23
CA GLN A 32 3.89 -2.17 -6.80
C GLN A 32 2.41 -2.29 -6.40
N PRO A 33 1.50 -2.57 -7.35
CA PRO A 33 0.11 -2.82 -7.05
C PRO A 33 0.09 -4.00 -6.09
N TYR A 34 -0.10 -3.69 -4.81
CA TYR A 34 -0.17 -4.70 -3.77
C TYR A 34 -1.38 -5.56 -4.12
N PHE A 35 -1.13 -6.77 -4.63
CA PHE A 35 -2.14 -7.84 -4.78
C PHE A 35 -2.58 -8.36 -3.41
N GLY A 36 -2.67 -7.47 -2.41
CA GLY A 36 -3.34 -7.77 -1.17
C GLY A 36 -4.80 -8.02 -1.47
N LEU A 37 -5.37 -9.00 -0.77
CA LEU A 37 -6.82 -9.18 -0.69
C LEU A 37 -7.46 -7.80 -0.58
N ALA A 38 -8.23 -7.43 -1.60
CA ALA A 38 -8.78 -6.10 -1.67
C ALA A 38 -9.54 -5.82 -0.38
N SER A 39 -9.44 -4.59 0.16
CA SER A 39 -9.96 -4.26 1.48
C SER A 39 -11.42 -4.69 1.68
N GLN A 40 -12.23 -4.64 0.62
CA GLN A 40 -13.60 -5.18 0.61
C GLN A 40 -13.71 -6.67 0.96
N VAL A 41 -12.78 -7.51 0.52
CA VAL A 41 -12.80 -8.97 0.78
C VAL A 41 -12.51 -9.25 2.24
N VAL A 42 -11.55 -8.53 2.83
CA VAL A 42 -11.22 -8.65 4.25
C VAL A 42 -12.42 -8.25 5.12
N VAL A 43 -13.07 -7.13 4.79
CA VAL A 43 -14.27 -6.67 5.49
C VAL A 43 -15.42 -7.67 5.36
N ALA A 44 -15.69 -8.17 4.15
CA ALA A 44 -16.74 -9.16 3.92
C ALA A 44 -16.51 -10.46 4.71
N LEU A 45 -15.26 -10.93 4.77
CA LEU A 45 -14.90 -12.12 5.53
C LEU A 45 -15.13 -11.93 7.04
N LEU A 46 -14.73 -10.77 7.58
CA LEU A 46 -14.96 -10.44 8.99
C LEU A 46 -16.45 -10.40 9.33
N VAL A 47 -17.26 -9.76 8.50
CA VAL A 47 -18.72 -9.71 8.69
C VAL A 47 -19.32 -11.11 8.66
N ALA A 48 -18.89 -11.98 7.73
CA ALA A 48 -19.36 -13.35 7.65
C ALA A 48 -19.00 -14.15 8.91
N LEU A 49 -17.77 -14.01 9.41
CA LEU A 49 -17.31 -14.64 10.66
C LEU A 49 -18.15 -14.18 11.86
N PHE A 50 -18.41 -12.88 12.01
CA PHE A 50 -19.25 -12.35 13.07
C PHE A 50 -20.71 -12.85 12.99
N ALA A 51 -21.27 -12.93 11.79
CA ALA A 51 -22.62 -13.45 11.59
C ALA A 51 -22.70 -14.94 11.99
N LEU A 52 -21.71 -15.74 11.59
CA LEU A 52 -21.62 -17.16 11.96
C LEU A 52 -21.54 -17.34 13.47
N THR A 53 -20.67 -16.60 14.16
CA THR A 53 -20.52 -16.72 15.62
C THR A 53 -21.76 -16.25 16.36
N ALA A 54 -22.41 -15.17 15.89
CA ALA A 54 -23.67 -14.70 16.46
C ALA A 54 -24.78 -15.76 16.34
N VAL A 55 -24.92 -16.39 15.17
CA VAL A 55 -25.90 -17.46 14.97
C VAL A 55 -25.62 -18.64 15.90
N LEU A 56 -24.36 -19.07 16.00
CA LEU A 56 -23.97 -20.16 16.91
C LEU A 56 -24.23 -19.82 18.38
N ALA A 57 -23.92 -18.59 18.79
CA ALA A 57 -24.15 -18.12 20.16
C ALA A 57 -25.64 -18.12 20.52
N VAL A 58 -26.50 -17.60 19.64
CA VAL A 58 -27.95 -17.60 19.85
C VAL A 58 -28.49 -19.02 19.96
N ARG A 59 -27.98 -19.97 19.17
CA ARG A 59 -28.37 -21.39 19.24
C ARG A 59 -27.88 -22.10 20.49
N ALA A 60 -26.79 -21.63 21.12
CA ALA A 60 -26.25 -22.23 22.33
C ALA A 60 -26.96 -21.74 23.62
N THR A 61 -27.61 -20.57 23.56
CA THR A 61 -28.32 -19.97 24.70
C THR A 61 -29.82 -20.28 24.75
N GLY A 62 -30.37 -20.89 23.69
CA GLY A 62 -31.79 -21.21 23.56
C GLY A 62 -32.12 -22.68 23.79
#